data_AF-K1S916-F1
#
_entry.id   AF-K1S916-F1
#
_cell.length_a   1.000
_cell.length_b   1.000
_cell.length_c   1.000
_cell.angle_alpha   90.00
_cell.angle_beta   90.00
_cell.angle_gamma   90.00
#
_symmetry.space_group_name_H-M   'P 1'
#
loop_
_entity.id
_entity.type
_entity.pdbx_description
1 polymer ?
#
loop_
_entity_poly.entity_id
_entity_poly.type
_entity_poly.pdbx_seq_one_letter_code
_entity_poly.pdbx_strand_id
1 'polypeptide(L)'
;GKTTLCGLLIQYLCESGKKPVLAVDADANSNLNEVLGVEIGPTLGELREEIERAGADPKYQIPHGITKADWLEMRMSDALTETKDFDLLVMGRSQGQGCYCFVNGLVQTQVQKLQSQYPYIVVDNEAGMEHVSRGILPNLEKVLLVSDCSLGAFKLQAALPSSWQR
;
A
#
# COMPACT_ATOMS: atom_id res chain seq x y z
N GLY A 1 4.73 -15.47 6.82
CA GLY A 1 3.40 -16.00 6.45
C GLY A 1 2.25 -14.99 6.48
N LYS A 2 2.48 -13.69 6.76
CA LYS A 2 1.39 -12.69 6.75
C LYS A 2 0.97 -12.35 5.31
N THR A 3 1.93 -11.95 4.48
CA THR A 3 1.76 -11.67 3.05
C THR A 3 1.14 -12.85 2.30
N THR A 4 1.55 -14.09 2.63
CA THR A 4 0.93 -15.31 2.07
C THR A 4 -0.55 -15.42 2.41
N LEU A 5 -0.93 -15.12 3.66
CA LEU A 5 -2.34 -15.14 4.07
C LEU A 5 -3.12 -14.00 3.41
N CYS A 6 -2.51 -12.82 3.26
CA CYS A 6 -3.10 -11.69 2.53
C CYS A 6 -3.37 -12.07 1.06
N GLY A 7 -2.41 -12.71 0.38
CA GLY A 7 -2.59 -13.20 -0.99
C GLY A 7 -3.73 -14.21 -1.10
N LEU A 8 -3.79 -15.21 -0.21
CA LEU A 8 -4.88 -16.18 -0.17
C LEU A 8 -6.25 -15.54 0.11
N LEU A 9 -6.30 -14.51 0.97
CA LEU A 9 -7.53 -13.79 1.26
C LEU A 9 -8.04 -13.03 0.03
N ILE A 10 -7.14 -12.33 -0.67
CA ILE A 10 -7.47 -11.61 -1.90
C ILE A 10 -8.00 -12.59 -2.96
N GLN A 11 -7.32 -13.71 -3.16
CA GLN A 11 -7.75 -14.77 -4.07
C GLN A 11 -9.15 -15.29 -3.69
N TYR A 12 -9.38 -15.61 -2.41
CA TYR A 12 -10.68 -16.09 -1.94
C TYR A 12 -11.80 -15.07 -2.15
N LEU A 13 -11.55 -13.77 -1.93
CA LEU A 13 -12.53 -12.71 -2.21
C LEU A 13 -12.85 -12.64 -3.71
N CYS A 14 -11.84 -12.73 -4.56
CA CYS A 14 -12.01 -12.73 -6.02
C CYS A 14 -12.83 -13.94 -6.50
N GLU A 15 -12.50 -15.14 -6.02
CA GLU A 15 -13.21 -16.39 -6.35
C GLU A 15 -14.64 -16.40 -5.83
N SER A 16 -14.90 -15.77 -4.68
CA SER A 16 -16.23 -15.62 -4.09
C SER A 16 -17.11 -14.58 -4.80
N GLY A 17 -16.63 -13.95 -5.89
CA GLY A 17 -17.34 -12.92 -6.64
C GLY A 17 -17.40 -11.56 -5.92
N LYS A 18 -16.60 -11.36 -4.87
CA LYS A 18 -16.56 -10.13 -4.08
C LYS A 18 -15.60 -9.11 -4.69
N LYS A 19 -15.95 -8.63 -5.89
CA LYS A 19 -15.17 -7.67 -6.69
C LYS A 19 -15.87 -6.31 -6.74
N PRO A 20 -15.16 -5.20 -6.96
CA PRO A 20 -13.69 -5.08 -7.11
C PRO A 20 -12.95 -5.11 -5.75
N VAL A 21 -11.72 -5.64 -5.74
CA VAL A 21 -10.85 -5.71 -4.55
C VAL A 21 -9.63 -4.83 -4.78
N LEU A 22 -9.28 -3.99 -3.80
CA LEU A 22 -8.04 -3.23 -3.78
C LEU A 22 -7.04 -3.88 -2.82
N ALA A 23 -5.93 -4.36 -3.34
CA ALA A 23 -4.79 -4.83 -2.57
C ALA A 23 -3.77 -3.70 -2.41
N VAL A 24 -3.35 -3.44 -1.18
CA VAL A 24 -2.33 -2.42 -0.87
C VAL A 24 -1.17 -3.10 -0.16
N ASP A 25 0.00 -3.05 -0.78
CA ASP A 25 1.25 -3.48 -0.17
C ASP A 25 1.94 -2.25 0.46
N ALA A 26 1.83 -2.13 1.79
CA ALA A 26 2.46 -1.06 2.56
C ALA A 26 3.85 -1.45 3.10
N ASP A 27 4.50 -2.45 2.49
CA ASP A 27 5.87 -2.87 2.81
C ASP A 27 6.86 -2.32 1.76
N ALA A 28 8.06 -1.97 2.23
CA ALA A 28 9.17 -1.54 1.38
C ALA A 28 9.81 -2.71 0.61
N ASN A 29 9.67 -3.94 1.10
CA ASN A 29 10.23 -5.12 0.44
C ASN A 29 9.36 -5.66 -0.70
N SER A 30 8.13 -5.14 -0.87
CA SER A 30 7.20 -5.45 -1.96
C SER A 30 7.14 -6.94 -2.30
N ASN A 31 6.50 -7.70 -1.41
CA ASN A 31 6.42 -9.17 -1.54
C ASN A 31 5.03 -9.62 -2.01
N LEU A 32 4.01 -8.76 -1.99
CA LEU A 32 2.63 -9.15 -2.27
C LEU A 32 2.39 -9.42 -3.77
N ASN A 33 3.06 -8.67 -4.64
CA ASN A 33 3.00 -8.85 -6.10
C ASN A 33 3.53 -10.22 -6.54
N GLU A 34 4.63 -10.70 -5.93
CA GLU A 34 5.19 -12.02 -6.23
C GLU A 34 4.24 -13.14 -5.79
N VAL A 35 3.60 -12.99 -4.63
CA VAL A 35 2.61 -13.96 -4.12
C VAL A 35 1.38 -14.02 -5.02
N LEU A 36 0.94 -12.89 -5.56
CA LEU A 36 -0.21 -12.81 -6.46
C LEU A 36 0.14 -13.13 -7.91
N GLY A 37 1.44 -13.24 -8.26
CA GLY A 37 1.90 -13.57 -9.60
C GLY A 37 1.61 -12.50 -10.64
N VAL A 38 1.65 -11.22 -10.25
CA VAL A 38 1.32 -10.08 -11.12
C VAL A 38 2.53 -9.18 -11.34
N GLU A 39 2.71 -8.73 -12.58
CA GLU A 39 3.67 -7.67 -12.89
C GLU A 39 3.09 -6.34 -12.41
N ILE A 40 3.85 -5.64 -11.58
CA ILE A 40 3.47 -4.33 -11.07
C ILE A 40 3.97 -3.21 -11.98
N GLY A 41 3.18 -2.16 -12.06
CA GLY A 41 3.60 -0.87 -12.59
C GLY A 41 4.59 -0.15 -11.67
N PRO A 42 4.82 1.15 -11.89
CA PRO A 42 5.69 1.95 -11.04
C PRO A 42 5.20 1.99 -9.59
N THR A 43 6.11 1.85 -8.64
CA THR A 43 5.76 1.94 -7.21
C THR A 43 5.67 3.39 -6.73
N LEU A 44 4.98 3.62 -5.61
CA LEU A 44 4.90 4.97 -5.02
C LEU A 44 6.27 5.53 -4.62
N GLY A 45 7.20 4.65 -4.21
CA GLY A 45 8.58 5.00 -3.92
C GLY A 45 9.32 5.52 -5.16
N GLU A 46 9.14 4.86 -6.30
CA GLU A 46 9.73 5.25 -7.59
C GLU A 46 9.15 6.56 -8.09
N LEU A 47 7.82 6.73 -8.08
CA LEU A 47 7.18 7.99 -8.49
C LEU A 47 7.67 9.19 -7.70
N ARG A 48 7.88 8.99 -6.39
CA ARG A 48 8.47 10.02 -5.53
C ARG A 48 9.90 10.37 -5.97
N GLU A 49 10.70 9.38 -6.30
CA GLU A 49 12.08 9.59 -6.78
C GLU A 49 12.10 10.33 -8.12
N GLU A 50 11.17 10.02 -9.02
CA GLU A 50 11.00 10.74 -10.29
C GLU A 50 10.71 12.23 -10.07
N ILE A 51 9.81 12.56 -9.13
CA ILE A 51 9.43 13.95 -8.84
C ILE A 51 10.53 14.71 -8.10
N GLU A 52 11.26 14.04 -7.22
CA GLU A 52 12.41 14.64 -6.53
C GLU A 52 13.53 14.97 -7.53
N ARG A 53 13.77 14.07 -8.48
CA ARG A 53 14.72 14.29 -9.58
C ARG A 53 14.19 15.23 -10.66
N ALA A 54 12.88 15.45 -10.70
CA ALA A 54 12.27 16.36 -11.65
C ALA A 54 12.68 17.82 -11.35
N GLY A 55 13.63 18.30 -12.16
CA GLY A 55 14.29 19.59 -12.01
C GLY A 55 15.80 19.51 -11.81
N ALA A 56 16.34 18.35 -11.44
CA ALA A 56 17.78 18.10 -11.36
C ALA A 56 18.29 17.26 -12.55
N ASP A 57 17.47 16.33 -13.04
CA ASP A 57 17.80 15.43 -14.15
C ASP A 57 16.92 15.75 -15.38
N PRO A 58 17.50 16.05 -16.56
CA PRO A 58 16.75 16.30 -17.78
C PRO A 58 15.93 15.11 -18.27
N LYS A 59 16.11 13.91 -17.71
CA LYS A 59 15.28 12.73 -18.00
C LYS A 59 13.89 12.79 -17.36
N TYR A 60 13.73 13.53 -16.27
CA TYR A 60 12.47 13.67 -15.54
C TYR A 60 12.01 15.12 -15.63
N GLN A 61 11.25 15.46 -16.66
CA GLN A 61 10.75 16.82 -16.87
C GLN A 61 9.25 16.88 -16.63
N ILE A 62 8.83 17.75 -15.72
CA ILE A 62 7.42 18.10 -15.55
C ILE A 62 7.04 19.03 -16.69
N PRO A 63 5.99 18.73 -17.47
CA PRO A 63 5.55 19.58 -18.57
C PRO A 63 5.29 21.03 -18.10
N HIS A 64 5.71 21.99 -18.90
CA HIS A 64 5.47 23.41 -18.60
C HIS A 64 3.97 23.69 -18.53
N GLY A 65 3.53 24.30 -17.42
CA GLY A 65 2.12 24.64 -17.16
C GLY A 65 1.39 23.68 -16.22
N ILE A 66 2.01 22.58 -15.80
CA ILE A 66 1.46 21.63 -14.82
C ILE A 66 2.18 21.79 -13.47
N THR A 67 1.44 21.76 -12.36
CA THR A 67 2.05 21.81 -11.03
C THR A 67 2.67 20.47 -10.64
N LYS A 68 3.62 20.47 -9.69
CA LYS A 68 4.19 19.22 -9.15
C LYS A 68 3.10 18.29 -8.56
N ALA A 69 2.05 18.88 -7.99
CA ALA A 69 0.95 18.13 -7.39
C ALA A 69 0.08 17.46 -8.45
N ASP A 70 -0.32 18.19 -9.50
CA ASP A 70 -1.14 17.61 -10.59
C ASP A 70 -0.37 16.52 -11.35
N TRP A 71 0.94 16.72 -11.56
CA TRP A 71 1.79 15.70 -12.15
C TRP A 71 1.89 14.44 -11.29
N LEU A 72 2.04 14.60 -9.97
CA LEU A 72 2.01 13.48 -9.03
C LEU A 72 0.67 12.75 -9.10
N GLU A 73 -0.45 13.47 -9.13
CA GLU A 73 -1.77 12.85 -9.23
C GLU A 73 -1.95 12.05 -10.52
N MET A 74 -1.50 12.56 -11.65
CA MET A 74 -1.52 11.81 -12.91
C MET A 74 -0.68 10.53 -12.81
N ARG A 75 0.53 10.63 -12.23
CA ARG A 75 1.41 9.47 -12.05
C ARG A 75 0.91 8.48 -11.03
N MET A 76 0.17 8.93 -10.02
CA MET A 76 -0.43 8.05 -9.02
C MET A 76 -1.43 7.06 -9.63
N SER A 77 -2.13 7.48 -10.68
CA SER A 77 -2.97 6.57 -11.46
C SER A 77 -2.14 5.50 -12.18
N ASP A 78 -0.93 5.82 -12.65
CA ASP A 78 -0.01 4.84 -13.28
C ASP A 78 0.53 3.82 -12.26
N ALA A 79 0.64 4.19 -10.97
CA ALA A 79 1.09 3.28 -9.91
C ALA A 79 0.03 2.25 -9.48
N LEU A 80 -1.24 2.46 -9.85
CA LEU A 80 -2.28 1.48 -9.64
C LEU A 80 -2.18 0.41 -10.72
N THR A 81 -1.83 -0.80 -10.32
CA THR A 81 -1.77 -1.95 -11.23
C THR A 81 -3.15 -2.57 -11.32
N GLU A 82 -3.88 -2.26 -12.39
CA GLU A 82 -5.19 -2.85 -12.66
C GLU A 82 -5.06 -4.27 -13.18
N THR A 83 -5.80 -5.22 -12.59
CA THR A 83 -5.87 -6.60 -13.10
C THR A 83 -7.32 -7.00 -13.37
N LYS A 84 -7.55 -8.22 -13.86
CA LYS A 84 -8.91 -8.70 -14.17
C LYS A 84 -9.77 -8.87 -12.93
N ASP A 85 -9.16 -9.12 -11.78
CA ASP A 85 -9.86 -9.59 -10.59
C ASP A 85 -9.70 -8.67 -9.37
N PHE A 86 -8.55 -7.99 -9.27
CA PHE A 86 -8.21 -7.05 -8.20
C PHE A 86 -7.27 -5.97 -8.72
N ASP A 87 -7.19 -4.86 -8.01
CA ASP A 87 -6.21 -3.81 -8.31
C ASP A 87 -5.15 -3.79 -7.21
N LEU A 88 -3.89 -3.57 -7.58
CA LEU A 88 -2.76 -3.64 -6.68
C LEU A 88 -2.03 -2.30 -6.62
N LEU A 89 -1.90 -1.76 -5.41
CA LEU A 89 -1.12 -0.57 -5.11
C LEU A 89 0.10 -0.98 -4.27
N VAL A 90 1.30 -0.70 -4.77
CA VAL A 90 2.54 -1.05 -4.07
C VAL A 90 3.27 0.20 -3.62
N MET A 91 3.59 0.24 -2.33
CA MET A 91 4.36 1.33 -1.73
C MET A 91 5.79 1.36 -2.27
N GLY A 92 6.49 0.22 -2.22
CA GLY A 92 7.86 0.09 -2.71
C GLY A 92 8.89 0.80 -1.85
N ARG A 93 10.16 0.46 -2.08
CA ARG A 93 11.29 1.08 -1.38
C ARG A 93 11.65 2.42 -2.01
N SER A 94 11.68 3.49 -1.22
CA SER A 94 12.31 4.74 -1.64
C SER A 94 13.80 4.75 -1.31
N GLN A 95 14.65 5.17 -2.25
CA GLN A 95 16.08 5.39 -2.00
C GLN A 95 16.27 6.77 -1.32
N GLY A 96 16.44 6.80 0.00
CA GLY A 96 16.76 8.04 0.73
C GLY A 96 16.65 7.96 2.26
N GLN A 97 17.44 8.76 2.99
CA GLN A 97 17.34 8.88 4.45
C GLN A 97 16.02 9.59 4.85
N GLY A 98 15.23 8.98 5.74
CA GLY A 98 14.05 9.59 6.36
C GLY A 98 12.70 9.45 5.62
N CYS A 99 12.61 8.60 4.59
CA CYS A 99 11.56 8.71 3.57
C CYS A 99 10.23 7.97 3.83
N TYR A 100 10.08 7.18 4.90
CA TYR A 100 8.86 6.42 5.13
C TYR A 100 7.64 7.31 5.43
N CYS A 101 7.81 8.41 6.17
CA CYS A 101 6.70 9.28 6.56
C CYS A 101 5.96 9.89 5.36
N PHE A 102 6.69 10.26 4.30
CA PHE A 102 6.10 10.88 3.13
C PHE A 102 5.35 9.86 2.27
N VAL A 103 5.98 8.72 1.98
CA VAL A 103 5.35 7.66 1.18
C VAL A 103 4.12 7.08 1.89
N ASN A 104 4.13 6.99 3.22
CA ASN A 104 2.96 6.61 4.01
C ASN A 104 1.79 7.60 3.82
N GLY A 105 2.08 8.90 3.80
CA GLY A 105 1.06 9.93 3.53
C GLY A 105 0.49 9.83 2.10
N LEU A 106 1.32 9.43 1.13
CA LEU A 106 0.88 9.17 -0.24
C LEU A 106 -0.06 7.96 -0.31
N VAL A 107 0.30 6.84 0.31
CA VAL A 107 -0.56 5.64 0.41
C VAL A 107 -1.88 6.02 1.08
N GLN A 108 -1.84 6.73 2.20
CA GLN A 108 -3.04 7.20 2.92
C GLN A 108 -3.96 8.01 2.00
N THR A 109 -3.41 8.98 1.27
CA THR A 109 -4.19 9.85 0.38
C THR A 109 -4.83 9.05 -0.75
N GLN A 110 -4.09 8.10 -1.33
CA GLN A 110 -4.61 7.24 -2.40
C GLN A 110 -5.70 6.32 -1.90
N VAL A 111 -5.48 5.62 -0.78
CA VAL A 111 -6.48 4.73 -0.21
C VAL A 111 -7.74 5.50 0.19
N GLN A 112 -7.62 6.71 0.75
CA GLN A 112 -8.78 7.55 1.07
C GLN A 112 -9.58 8.00 -0.16
N LYS A 113 -8.93 8.21 -1.31
CA LYS A 113 -9.62 8.52 -2.58
C LYS A 113 -10.32 7.27 -3.12
N LEU A 114 -9.60 6.15 -3.17
CA LEU A 114 -10.09 4.89 -3.74
C LEU A 114 -11.12 4.18 -2.85
N GLN A 115 -11.16 4.43 -1.54
CA GLN A 115 -12.07 3.71 -0.63
C GLN A 115 -13.56 3.77 -1.01
N SER A 116 -13.98 4.80 -1.74
CA SER A 116 -15.36 4.96 -2.20
C SER A 116 -15.69 4.13 -3.44
N GLN A 117 -14.66 3.68 -4.16
CA GLN A 117 -14.77 2.93 -5.42
C GLN A 117 -14.61 1.42 -5.19
N TYR A 118 -13.95 1.01 -4.11
CA TYR A 118 -13.71 -0.40 -3.80
C TYR A 118 -14.49 -0.85 -2.55
N PRO A 119 -15.38 -1.85 -2.68
CA PRO A 119 -16.09 -2.42 -1.53
C PRO A 119 -15.18 -3.25 -0.61
N TYR A 120 -14.03 -3.73 -1.11
CA TYR A 120 -13.08 -4.53 -0.35
C TYR A 120 -11.67 -3.98 -0.54
N ILE A 121 -11.02 -3.63 0.58
CA ILE A 121 -9.63 -3.17 0.61
C ILE A 121 -8.86 -4.08 1.56
N VAL A 122 -7.77 -4.68 1.07
CA VAL A 122 -6.86 -5.52 1.83
C VAL A 122 -5.52 -4.82 1.88
N VAL A 123 -5.04 -4.51 3.09
CA VAL A 123 -3.76 -3.84 3.28
C VAL A 123 -2.80 -4.80 3.98
N ASP A 124 -1.70 -5.14 3.33
CA ASP A 124 -0.59 -5.86 3.96
C ASP A 124 0.36 -4.83 4.58
N ASN A 125 0.67 -4.99 5.87
CA ASN A 125 1.52 -4.08 6.63
C ASN A 125 2.55 -4.89 7.43
N GLU A 126 3.79 -4.39 7.49
CA GLU A 126 4.84 -5.04 8.27
C GLU A 126 4.69 -4.77 9.79
N ALA A 127 5.18 -5.70 10.62
CA ALA A 127 5.11 -5.58 12.08
C ALA A 127 6.04 -4.45 12.58
N GLY A 128 5.54 -3.55 13.41
CA GLY A 128 6.27 -2.35 13.87
C GLY A 128 5.82 -1.04 13.21
N MET A 129 4.86 -1.12 12.27
CA MET A 129 4.25 0.02 11.57
C MET A 129 2.80 0.28 12.05
N GLU A 130 2.51 0.06 13.34
CA GLU A 130 1.18 0.27 13.95
C GLU A 130 0.75 1.75 14.08
N HIS A 131 1.69 2.68 13.90
CA HIS A 131 1.39 4.11 13.78
C HIS A 131 0.97 4.49 12.35
N VAL A 132 1.42 3.71 11.36
CA VAL A 132 1.16 3.94 9.94
C VAL A 132 -0.24 3.45 9.57
N SER A 133 -0.65 2.28 10.09
CA SER A 133 -2.00 1.75 9.92
C SER A 133 -3.10 2.64 10.54
N ARG A 134 -2.80 3.39 11.62
CA ARG A 134 -3.73 4.35 12.24
C ARG A 134 -3.96 5.62 11.40
N GLY A 135 -2.97 6.03 10.61
CA GLY A 135 -3.10 7.15 9.68
C GLY A 135 -3.76 6.73 8.37
N ILE A 136 -3.34 5.61 7.80
CA ILE A 136 -3.74 5.19 6.44
C ILE A 136 -5.24 4.91 6.32
N LEU A 137 -5.90 4.35 7.35
CA LEU A 137 -7.27 3.83 7.24
C LEU A 137 -8.20 4.41 8.30
N PRO A 138 -8.88 5.54 8.03
CA PRO A 138 -9.87 6.11 8.96
C PRO A 138 -11.12 5.22 9.13
N ASN A 139 -11.42 4.32 8.18
CA ASN A 139 -12.61 3.47 8.15
C ASN A 139 -12.27 1.96 8.17
N LEU A 140 -11.36 1.55 9.04
CA LEU A 140 -11.01 0.14 9.13
C LEU A 140 -12.10 -0.67 9.86
N GLU A 141 -12.70 -1.65 9.17
CA GLU A 141 -13.74 -2.52 9.75
C GLU A 141 -13.19 -3.72 10.52
N LYS A 142 -12.13 -4.37 10.01
CA LYS A 142 -11.58 -5.61 10.58
C LYS A 142 -10.07 -5.66 10.45
N VAL A 143 -9.38 -6.09 11.52
CA VAL A 143 -7.95 -6.42 11.50
C VAL A 143 -7.74 -7.89 11.71
N LEU A 144 -6.93 -8.47 10.84
CA LEU A 144 -6.42 -9.81 11.00
C LEU A 144 -4.99 -9.73 11.54
N LEU A 145 -4.81 -10.03 12.82
CA LEU A 145 -3.47 -10.12 13.40
C LEU A 145 -2.91 -11.52 13.17
N VAL A 146 -1.87 -11.61 12.36
CA VAL A 146 -1.21 -12.87 12.04
C VAL A 146 0.11 -12.96 12.81
N SER A 147 0.12 -13.84 13.81
CA SER A 147 1.27 -14.11 14.69
C SER A 147 1.80 -15.52 14.40
N ASP A 148 3.11 -15.66 14.29
CA ASP A 148 3.76 -16.97 14.47
C ASP A 148 3.85 -17.27 15.99
N CYS A 149 4.02 -18.53 16.39
CA CYS A 149 4.29 -18.95 17.76
C CYS A 149 5.73 -18.59 18.21
N SER A 150 6.19 -17.37 17.92
CA SER A 150 7.49 -16.85 18.38
C SER A 150 7.29 -15.86 19.54
N LEU A 151 8.24 -15.84 20.47
CA LEU A 151 8.18 -15.01 21.70
C LEU A 151 7.99 -13.50 21.43
N GLY A 152 8.44 -13.00 20.28
CA GLY A 152 8.24 -11.62 19.86
C GLY A 152 6.80 -11.29 19.46
N ALA A 153 6.07 -12.27 18.95
CA ALA A 153 4.72 -12.07 18.43
C ALA A 153 3.65 -11.96 19.53
N PHE A 154 3.90 -12.59 20.70
CA PHE A 154 3.09 -12.44 21.91
C PHE A 154 3.10 -11.00 22.46
N LYS A 155 4.20 -10.26 22.27
CA LYS A 155 4.31 -8.84 22.68
C LYS A 155 3.48 -7.91 21.79
N LEU A 156 3.36 -8.23 20.50
CA LEU A 156 2.60 -7.42 19.54
C LEU A 156 1.09 -7.45 19.84
N GLN A 157 0.57 -8.60 20.25
CA GLN A 157 -0.85 -8.76 20.61
C GLN A 157 -1.21 -7.98 21.90
N ALA A 158 -0.26 -7.81 22.81
CA ALA A 158 -0.42 -7.03 24.04
C ALA A 158 -0.27 -5.50 23.84
N ALA A 159 0.35 -5.06 22.74
CA ALA A 159 0.59 -3.64 22.43
C ALA A 159 -0.57 -2.99 21.64
N LEU A 160 -1.53 -3.77 21.18
CA LEU A 160 -2.68 -3.25 20.43
C LEU A 160 -3.73 -2.64 21.35
N PRO A 161 -4.36 -1.52 20.95
CA PRO A 161 -5.46 -0.93 21.71
C PRO A 161 -6.62 -1.92 21.86
N SER A 162 -7.24 -1.94 23.03
CA SER A 162 -8.36 -2.84 23.37
C SER A 162 -9.59 -2.70 22.45
N SER A 163 -9.68 -1.63 21.66
CA SER A 163 -10.72 -1.45 20.63
C SER A 163 -10.57 -2.35 19.40
N TRP A 164 -9.42 -3.02 19.22
CA TRP A 164 -9.10 -3.86 18.06
C TRP A 164 -9.10 -5.36 18.41
N GLN A 165 -9.48 -5.71 19.64
CA GLN A 165 -9.53 -7.09 20.15
C GLN A 165 -10.93 -7.73 20.05
N ARG A 166 -11.88 -7.12 19.34
CA ARG A 166 -13.23 -7.68 19.09
C ARG A 166 -13.40 -8.15 17.66
#